data_AF-A0A8T5FCK2-F1
#
_entry.id   AF-A0A8T5FCK2-F1
#
_cell.length_a   1.000
_cell.length_b   1.000
_cell.length_c   1.000
_cell.angle_alpha   90.00
_cell.angle_beta   90.00
_cell.angle_gamma   90.00
#
_symmetry.space_group_name_H-M   'P 1'
#
loop_
_entity.id
_entity.type
_entity.pdbx_description
1 polymer ?
#
loop_
_entity_poly.entity_id
_entity_poly.type
_entity_poly.pdbx_seq_one_letter_code
_entity_poly.pdbx_strand_id
1 'polypeptide(L)'
;MAQSKFANTHARNLGNIFKIHDSDEILYKIPPFQRNYSWDADNVSTLWDDLLESHQNFDVDSISAQYLLGATVLIPEDGTNYNMIIDGQQRLATLTLYFCAIRDLYHQLDGKIEENPNDPRNALYLNLLSIIGNYQIKNGKNEKTGWKLTLNNVDQAFFQKFQEYQHKDNRFITYDEKLVTVEKSRKKSHKLLREAYKTLHTSILDWLVEQDDDNLESPEKMKIEQKMEIAKKSAPLLLTLTNNTLKNIYLVAIDGESNTEKILTDSDAFQIFETLNTRGETLSRSNLVKSLILSCLS
;
A
#
# COMPACT_ATOMS: atom_id res chain seq x y z
N MET A 1 36.09 11.32 13.44
CA MET A 1 35.44 10.25 12.66
C MET A 1 34.19 10.84 12.05
N ALA A 2 34.03 10.81 10.73
CA ALA A 2 32.79 11.28 10.11
C ALA A 2 31.66 10.32 10.54
N GLN A 3 30.68 10.83 11.29
CA GLN A 3 29.42 10.10 11.47
C GLN A 3 28.86 9.82 10.08
N SER A 4 28.59 8.55 9.81
CA SER A 4 27.92 8.12 8.59
C SER A 4 26.63 8.91 8.43
N LYS A 5 26.47 9.70 7.35
CA LYS A 5 25.20 10.37 7.01
C LYS A 5 24.04 9.38 6.77
N PHE A 6 24.32 8.07 6.78
CA PHE A 6 23.36 6.98 6.66
C PHE A 6 22.82 6.48 8.02
N ALA A 7 23.02 7.25 9.09
CA ALA A 7 22.88 6.78 10.48
C ALA A 7 21.50 6.21 10.86
N ASN A 8 20.40 6.59 10.21
CA ASN A 8 19.06 6.09 10.56
C ASN A 8 18.40 5.35 9.40
N THR A 9 18.88 4.12 9.21
CA THR A 9 18.23 3.12 8.37
C THR A 9 17.55 2.12 9.27
N HIS A 10 16.24 1.92 9.11
CA HIS A 10 15.51 0.99 9.95
C HIS A 10 14.38 0.33 9.15
N ALA A 11 14.18 -0.98 9.37
CA ALA A 11 13.06 -1.70 8.77
C ALA A 11 11.77 -1.36 9.52
N ARG A 12 10.75 -0.88 8.80
CA ARG A 12 9.38 -0.75 9.33
C ARG A 12 8.46 -1.64 8.53
N ASN A 13 7.57 -2.35 9.21
CA ASN A 13 6.47 -3.02 8.53
C ASN A 13 5.44 -1.99 8.02
N LEU A 14 4.58 -2.39 7.10
CA LEU A 14 3.58 -1.50 6.53
C LEU A 14 2.59 -0.96 7.57
N GLY A 15 2.26 -1.73 8.61
CA GLY A 15 1.42 -1.27 9.73
C GLY A 15 2.01 -0.03 10.43
N ASN A 16 3.32 -0.04 10.68
CA ASN A 16 4.04 1.09 11.28
C ASN A 16 4.22 2.26 10.32
N ILE A 17 4.25 2.02 9.00
CA ILE A 17 4.39 3.07 7.99
C ILE A 17 3.06 3.78 7.79
N PHE A 18 1.96 3.04 7.58
CA PHE A 18 0.64 3.62 7.42
C PHE A 18 0.03 4.10 8.74
N LYS A 19 0.63 3.75 9.89
CA LYS A 19 0.29 4.18 11.25
C LYS A 19 -1.21 4.14 11.51
N ILE A 20 -1.72 2.95 11.78
CA ILE A 20 -3.16 2.69 11.88
C ILE A 20 -3.76 3.33 13.16
N HIS A 21 -2.96 3.73 14.16
CA HIS A 21 -3.47 4.15 15.48
C HIS A 21 -2.63 5.21 16.24
N ASP A 22 -1.85 6.07 15.57
CA ASP A 22 -0.95 7.02 16.25
C ASP A 22 -1.45 8.46 16.16
N SER A 23 -1.34 9.23 17.25
CA SER A 23 -1.79 10.63 17.33
C SER A 23 -1.05 11.59 16.40
N ASP A 24 0.18 11.22 16.01
CA ASP A 24 0.99 11.93 15.02
C ASP A 24 0.89 11.21 13.68
N GLU A 25 -0.25 11.44 13.01
CA GLU A 25 -0.59 10.77 11.75
C GLU A 25 0.31 11.26 10.62
N ILE A 26 1.40 10.53 10.37
CA ILE A 26 2.29 10.79 9.24
C ILE A 26 1.54 10.53 7.92
N LEU A 27 1.65 11.48 7.01
CA LEU A 27 1.15 11.41 5.64
C LEU A 27 2.34 11.37 4.68
N TYR A 28 2.15 10.75 3.52
CA TYR A 28 3.20 10.60 2.54
C TYR A 28 2.86 11.32 1.25
N LYS A 29 3.87 11.97 0.65
CA LYS A 29 3.73 12.62 -0.65
C LYS A 29 4.90 12.30 -1.57
N ILE A 30 4.59 12.07 -2.83
CA ILE A 30 5.59 11.95 -3.88
C ILE A 30 5.85 13.36 -4.44
N PRO A 31 7.10 13.86 -4.38
CA PRO A 31 7.42 15.20 -4.85
C PRO A 31 7.10 15.43 -6.34
N PRO A 32 6.84 16.68 -6.77
CA PRO A 32 6.47 16.99 -8.17
C PRO A 32 7.53 16.61 -9.22
N PHE A 33 8.81 16.56 -8.84
CA PHE A 33 9.91 16.20 -9.73
C PHE A 33 10.06 14.69 -9.96
N GLN A 34 9.35 13.87 -9.19
CA GLN A 34 9.38 12.42 -9.35
C GLN A 34 8.57 11.97 -10.56
N ARG A 35 9.03 10.91 -11.22
CA ARG A 35 8.39 10.36 -12.42
C ARG A 35 6.98 9.85 -12.10
N ASN A 36 6.08 10.01 -13.07
CA ASN A 36 4.72 9.47 -13.04
C ASN A 36 4.71 7.95 -12.85
N TYR A 37 3.53 7.39 -12.54
CA TYR A 37 3.34 5.95 -12.44
C TYR A 37 3.74 5.24 -13.76
N SER A 38 4.50 4.16 -13.63
CA SER A 38 5.15 3.49 -14.76
C SER A 38 5.22 1.97 -14.64
N TRP A 39 4.71 1.37 -13.57
CA TRP A 39 4.60 -0.09 -13.45
C TRP A 39 3.53 -0.63 -14.39
N ASP A 40 3.87 -1.69 -15.10
CA ASP A 40 2.96 -2.46 -15.97
C ASP A 40 2.39 -3.68 -15.25
N ALA A 41 1.63 -4.49 -15.98
CA ALA A 41 0.97 -5.66 -15.43
C ALA A 41 1.97 -6.65 -14.81
N ASP A 42 3.12 -6.87 -15.44
CA ASP A 42 4.14 -7.82 -14.95
C ASP A 42 4.71 -7.36 -13.60
N ASN A 43 4.98 -6.06 -13.44
CA ASN A 43 5.40 -5.51 -12.15
C ASN A 43 4.33 -5.66 -11.07
N VAL A 44 3.06 -5.43 -11.42
CA VAL A 44 1.94 -5.53 -10.50
C VAL A 44 1.69 -6.99 -10.09
N SER A 45 1.76 -7.93 -11.03
CA SER A 45 1.67 -9.37 -10.76
C SER A 45 2.81 -9.85 -9.88
N THR A 46 4.04 -9.41 -10.14
CA THR A 46 5.19 -9.75 -9.28
C THR A 46 4.97 -9.25 -7.85
N LEU A 47 4.48 -8.00 -7.67
CA LEU A 47 4.14 -7.50 -6.34
C LEU A 47 3.04 -8.35 -5.69
N TRP A 48 2.01 -8.73 -6.43
CA TRP A 48 0.94 -9.58 -5.91
C TRP A 48 1.46 -10.95 -5.44
N ASP A 49 2.30 -11.60 -6.24
CA ASP A 49 2.91 -12.89 -5.91
C ASP A 49 3.76 -12.79 -4.63
N ASP A 50 4.55 -11.71 -4.51
CA ASP A 50 5.34 -11.41 -3.31
C ASP A 50 4.47 -11.24 -2.05
N LEU A 51 3.33 -10.54 -2.19
CA LEU A 51 2.37 -10.35 -1.09
C LEU A 51 1.72 -11.67 -0.67
N LEU A 52 1.38 -12.52 -1.65
CA LEU A 52 0.75 -13.82 -1.42
C LEU A 52 1.73 -14.83 -0.79
N GLU A 53 2.98 -14.88 -1.26
CA GLU A 53 4.05 -15.69 -0.66
C GLU A 53 4.26 -15.29 0.82
N SER A 54 4.28 -13.99 1.12
CA SER A 54 4.37 -13.50 2.50
C SER A 54 3.16 -13.88 3.36
N HIS A 55 1.97 -13.92 2.77
CA HIS A 55 0.75 -14.35 3.45
C HIS A 55 0.75 -15.85 3.76
N GLN A 56 1.20 -16.70 2.82
CA GLN A 56 1.23 -18.16 2.97
C GLN A 56 2.26 -18.64 4.01
N ASN A 57 3.36 -17.91 4.17
CA ASN A 57 4.42 -18.24 5.13
C ASN A 57 4.13 -17.81 6.58
N PHE A 58 2.87 -17.45 6.90
CA PHE A 58 2.46 -16.84 8.18
C PHE A 58 2.66 -17.74 9.42
N ASP A 59 2.55 -19.06 9.30
CA ASP A 59 2.67 -20.00 10.43
C ASP A 59 4.11 -20.25 10.90
N VAL A 60 5.10 -19.68 10.22
CA VAL A 60 6.50 -19.78 10.64
C VAL A 60 6.81 -18.52 11.43
N ASP A 61 6.82 -18.61 12.77
CA ASP A 61 7.23 -17.59 13.77
C ASP A 61 8.71 -17.13 13.63
N SER A 62 9.19 -17.08 12.40
CA SER A 62 10.56 -16.89 12.01
C SER A 62 10.70 -15.62 11.20
N ILE A 63 11.89 -15.04 11.28
CA ILE A 63 12.39 -13.97 10.41
C ILE A 63 12.19 -14.29 8.91
N SER A 64 11.95 -15.56 8.54
CA SER A 64 11.73 -15.99 7.16
C SER A 64 10.34 -15.66 6.57
N ALA A 65 9.33 -15.35 7.39
CA ALA A 65 8.01 -14.92 6.91
C ALA A 65 7.97 -13.42 6.52
N GLN A 66 9.03 -12.66 6.85
CA GLN A 66 9.13 -11.24 6.55
C GLN A 66 9.52 -11.03 5.09
N TYR A 67 8.65 -10.39 4.32
CA TYR A 67 8.98 -10.01 2.96
C TYR A 67 9.49 -8.58 2.91
N LEU A 68 10.72 -8.41 2.43
CA LEU A 68 11.29 -7.09 2.24
C LEU A 68 10.97 -6.59 0.83
N LEU A 69 9.99 -5.70 0.74
CA LEU A 69 9.54 -5.11 -0.52
C LEU A 69 10.59 -4.17 -1.15
N GLY A 70 11.57 -3.74 -0.34
CA GLY A 70 12.76 -2.99 -0.74
C GLY A 70 13.01 -1.75 0.11
N ALA A 71 13.94 -0.90 -0.32
CA ALA A 71 14.21 0.39 0.32
C ALA A 71 13.19 1.45 -0.08
N THR A 72 12.84 2.31 0.86
CA THR A 72 12.06 3.52 0.65
C THR A 72 12.81 4.66 1.30
N VAL A 73 13.18 5.66 0.52
CA VAL A 73 13.86 6.85 1.02
C VAL A 73 12.81 7.89 1.40
N LEU A 74 12.82 8.32 2.67
CA LEU A 74 11.85 9.24 3.23
C LEU A 74 12.55 10.52 3.72
N ILE A 75 12.01 11.67 3.35
CA ILE A 75 12.45 12.96 3.91
C ILE A 75 11.26 13.61 4.65
N PRO A 76 11.34 13.79 5.97
CA PRO A 76 10.35 14.58 6.70
C PRO A 76 10.29 16.04 6.20
N GLU A 77 9.07 16.57 6.04
CA GLU A 77 8.84 17.98 5.71
C GLU A 77 8.70 18.81 6.99
N ASP A 78 9.57 19.81 7.13
CA ASP A 78 9.71 20.62 8.34
C ASP A 78 8.39 21.29 8.75
N GLY A 79 8.03 21.15 10.02
CA GLY A 79 6.85 21.79 10.59
C GLY A 79 5.51 21.21 10.10
N THR A 80 5.54 20.03 9.47
CA THR A 80 4.34 19.31 9.00
C THR A 80 4.39 17.84 9.42
N ASN A 81 3.28 17.14 9.24
CA ASN A 81 3.20 15.68 9.38
C ASN A 81 3.45 14.93 8.06
N TYR A 82 4.04 15.59 7.05
CA TYR A 82 4.28 14.97 5.75
C TYR A 82 5.71 14.44 5.62
N ASN A 83 5.84 13.23 5.08
CA ASN A 83 7.10 12.66 4.61
C ASN A 83 7.10 12.59 3.08
N MET A 84 8.15 13.11 2.46
CA MET A 84 8.40 13.00 1.03
C MET A 84 9.02 11.64 0.70
N ILE A 85 8.44 10.95 -0.29
CA ILE A 85 8.96 9.69 -0.81
C ILE A 85 9.89 9.99 -1.99
N ILE A 86 11.17 9.69 -1.84
CA ILE A 86 12.19 9.91 -2.88
C ILE A 86 12.46 8.64 -3.70
N ASP A 87 12.33 7.48 -3.06
CA ASP A 87 12.38 6.17 -3.74
C ASP A 87 11.30 5.23 -3.22
N GLY A 88 10.90 4.24 -4.02
CA GLY A 88 9.82 3.31 -3.68
C GLY A 88 8.41 3.80 -4.06
N GLN A 89 8.31 4.93 -4.77
CA GLN A 89 7.04 5.54 -5.15
C GLN A 89 6.08 4.61 -5.92
N GLN A 90 6.59 3.78 -6.83
CA GLN A 90 5.77 2.86 -7.64
C GLN A 90 5.19 1.74 -6.78
N ARG A 91 6.00 1.20 -5.86
CA ARG A 91 5.58 0.18 -4.88
C ARG A 91 4.48 0.71 -3.98
N LEU A 92 4.70 1.87 -3.37
CA LEU A 92 3.74 2.46 -2.43
C LEU A 92 2.42 2.87 -3.10
N ALA A 93 2.47 3.39 -4.33
CA ALA A 93 1.27 3.66 -5.12
C ALA A 93 0.49 2.36 -5.40
N THR A 94 1.19 1.29 -5.81
CA THR A 94 0.55 -0.01 -6.12
C THR A 94 0.02 -0.70 -4.86
N LEU A 95 0.73 -0.65 -3.74
CA LEU A 95 0.23 -1.10 -2.43
C LEU A 95 -1.03 -0.37 -1.99
N THR A 96 -1.11 0.94 -2.25
CA THR A 96 -2.31 1.71 -1.95
C THR A 96 -3.48 1.30 -2.85
N LEU A 97 -3.24 1.01 -4.14
CA LEU A 97 -4.27 0.44 -5.03
C LEU A 97 -4.70 -0.95 -4.58
N TYR A 98 -3.78 -1.77 -4.06
CA TYR A 98 -4.05 -3.08 -3.50
C TYR A 98 -5.02 -2.99 -2.31
N PHE A 99 -4.76 -2.10 -1.35
CA PHE A 99 -5.69 -1.86 -0.23
C PHE A 99 -7.04 -1.29 -0.71
N CYS A 100 -7.05 -0.43 -1.74
CA CYS A 100 -8.30 0.04 -2.35
C CYS A 100 -9.10 -1.12 -2.96
N ALA A 101 -8.44 -2.04 -3.67
CA ALA A 101 -9.08 -3.21 -4.27
C ALA A 101 -9.64 -4.16 -3.21
N ILE A 102 -8.91 -4.42 -2.12
CA ILE A 102 -9.42 -5.19 -0.98
C ILE A 102 -10.65 -4.52 -0.38
N ARG A 103 -10.61 -3.22 -0.09
CA ARG A 103 -11.76 -2.49 0.46
C ARG A 103 -12.99 -2.61 -0.43
N ASP A 104 -12.79 -2.43 -1.73
CA ASP A 104 -13.89 -2.44 -2.69
C ASP A 104 -14.47 -3.86 -2.86
N LEU A 105 -13.62 -4.90 -2.92
CA LEU A 105 -14.06 -6.30 -2.91
C LEU A 105 -14.78 -6.68 -1.61
N TYR A 106 -14.23 -6.28 -0.47
CA TYR A 106 -14.85 -6.54 0.83
C TYR A 106 -16.28 -5.97 0.88
N HIS A 107 -16.46 -4.74 0.39
CA HIS A 107 -17.77 -4.14 0.27
C HIS A 107 -18.66 -4.85 -0.77
N GLN A 108 -18.12 -5.35 -1.88
CA GLN A 108 -18.92 -6.08 -2.87
C GLN A 108 -19.37 -7.47 -2.39
N LEU A 109 -18.56 -8.15 -1.59
CA LEU A 109 -18.79 -9.54 -1.17
C LEU A 109 -19.55 -9.64 0.16
N ASP A 110 -19.15 -8.87 1.17
CA ASP A 110 -19.73 -8.94 2.52
C ASP A 110 -20.73 -7.79 2.76
N GLY A 111 -20.59 -6.67 2.03
CA GLY A 111 -21.65 -5.67 1.83
C GLY A 111 -22.08 -4.84 3.02
N LYS A 112 -21.66 -5.15 4.25
CA LYS A 112 -22.20 -4.50 5.44
C LYS A 112 -21.09 -4.13 6.41
N ILE A 113 -20.89 -2.82 6.56
CA ILE A 113 -20.55 -2.30 7.88
C ILE A 113 -21.77 -2.68 8.73
N GLU A 114 -21.57 -3.58 9.67
CA GLU A 114 -22.63 -4.06 10.54
C GLU A 114 -23.17 -2.89 11.36
N GLU A 115 -24.47 -2.84 11.62
CA GLU A 115 -25.05 -1.79 12.46
C GLU A 115 -24.45 -1.80 13.86
N ASN A 116 -23.97 -2.97 14.31
CA ASN A 116 -23.26 -3.14 15.57
C ASN A 116 -21.84 -2.54 15.50
N PRO A 117 -21.55 -1.43 16.20
CA PRO A 117 -20.22 -0.81 16.19
C PRO A 117 -19.10 -1.71 16.72
N ASN A 118 -19.44 -2.73 17.51
CA ASN A 118 -18.49 -3.68 18.11
C ASN A 118 -18.25 -4.92 17.25
N ASP A 119 -18.84 -5.02 16.06
CA ASP A 119 -18.53 -6.12 15.15
C ASP A 119 -17.07 -6.03 14.69
N PRO A 120 -16.25 -7.09 14.84
CA PRO A 120 -14.85 -7.07 14.42
C PRO A 120 -14.68 -6.73 12.92
N ARG A 121 -15.69 -6.98 12.08
CA ARG A 121 -15.72 -6.59 10.66
C ARG A 121 -15.72 -5.08 10.45
N ASN A 122 -16.32 -4.33 11.37
CA ASN A 122 -16.31 -2.87 11.32
C ASN A 122 -14.93 -2.30 11.63
N ALA A 123 -14.22 -2.89 12.60
CA ALA A 123 -12.85 -2.51 12.92
C ALA A 123 -11.92 -2.71 11.70
N LEU A 124 -12.10 -3.81 10.95
CA LEU A 124 -11.37 -4.03 9.70
C LEU A 124 -11.64 -2.94 8.67
N TYR A 125 -12.92 -2.68 8.39
CA TYR A 125 -13.29 -1.70 7.39
C TYR A 125 -12.72 -0.32 7.74
N LEU A 126 -12.78 0.06 9.01
CA LEU A 126 -12.16 1.28 9.52
C LEU A 126 -10.63 1.27 9.39
N ASN A 127 -9.97 0.13 9.61
CA ASN A 127 -8.53 -0.02 9.38
C ASN A 127 -8.17 0.14 7.89
N LEU A 128 -8.93 -0.49 6.97
CA LEU A 128 -8.75 -0.31 5.53
C LEU A 128 -8.92 1.16 5.12
N LEU A 129 -9.91 1.84 5.70
CA LEU A 129 -10.07 3.28 5.50
C LEU A 129 -8.86 4.06 6.02
N SER A 130 -8.37 3.78 7.23
CA SER A 130 -7.24 4.50 7.86
C SER A 130 -5.89 4.27 7.17
N ILE A 131 -5.72 3.15 6.45
CA ILE A 131 -4.53 2.86 5.63
C ILE A 131 -4.55 3.68 4.32
N ILE A 132 -5.73 3.94 3.75
CA ILE A 132 -5.88 4.65 2.47
C ILE A 132 -5.95 6.17 2.67
N GLY A 133 -6.68 6.60 3.70
CA GLY A 133 -6.92 8.00 4.02
C GLY A 133 -6.89 8.24 5.52
N ASN A 134 -6.69 9.49 5.89
CA ASN A 134 -6.80 9.92 7.27
C ASN A 134 -8.23 10.42 7.54
N TYR A 135 -8.85 9.92 8.60
CA TYR A 135 -10.21 10.27 9.01
C TYR A 135 -10.22 10.64 10.50
N GLN A 136 -10.81 11.79 10.83
CA GLN A 136 -11.02 12.22 12.19
C GLN A 136 -12.51 12.27 12.50
N ILE A 137 -12.89 11.88 13.72
CA ILE A 137 -14.27 12.05 14.18
C ILE A 137 -14.48 13.53 14.50
N LYS A 138 -15.31 14.20 13.71
CA LYS A 138 -15.80 15.56 13.99
C LYS A 138 -17.32 15.53 14.08
N ASN A 139 -17.85 16.03 15.20
CA ASN A 139 -19.29 16.05 15.49
C ASN A 139 -19.97 14.67 15.32
N GLY A 140 -19.29 13.60 15.71
CA GLY A 140 -19.81 12.23 15.60
C GLY A 140 -19.79 11.63 14.18
N LYS A 141 -19.13 12.30 13.21
CA LYS A 141 -18.95 11.81 11.84
C LYS A 141 -17.47 11.64 11.52
N ASN A 142 -17.12 10.60 10.77
CA ASN A 142 -15.78 10.44 10.21
C ASN A 142 -15.59 11.46 9.07
N GLU A 143 -14.78 12.48 9.31
CA GLU A 143 -14.37 13.46 8.30
C GLU A 143 -12.95 13.15 7.82
N LYS A 144 -12.80 13.01 6.50
CA LYS A 144 -11.47 12.82 5.90
C LYS A 144 -10.64 14.09 6.01
N THR A 145 -9.46 14.00 6.61
CA THR A 145 -8.52 15.12 6.77
C THR A 145 -7.41 15.13 5.71
N GLY A 146 -7.12 13.97 5.10
CA GLY A 146 -6.11 13.84 4.06
C GLY A 146 -6.03 12.44 3.49
N TRP A 147 -5.17 12.24 2.49
CA TRP A 147 -4.84 10.92 1.97
C TRP A 147 -3.52 10.44 2.57
N LYS A 148 -3.42 9.15 2.92
CA LYS A 148 -2.16 8.60 3.47
C LYS A 148 -1.02 8.68 2.47
N LEU A 149 -1.33 8.49 1.19
CA LEU A 149 -0.39 8.70 0.09
C LEU A 149 -0.98 9.69 -0.93
N THR A 150 -0.16 10.66 -1.32
CA THR A 150 -0.43 11.56 -2.44
C THR A 150 0.66 11.41 -3.51
N LEU A 151 0.25 11.21 -4.76
CA LEU A 151 1.16 11.15 -5.91
C LEU A 151 1.56 12.56 -6.36
N ASN A 152 2.41 12.63 -7.38
CA ASN A 152 2.75 13.90 -8.02
C ASN A 152 1.52 14.60 -8.64
N ASN A 153 1.69 15.86 -9.04
CA ASN A 153 0.64 16.70 -9.62
C ASN A 153 0.02 16.15 -10.92
N VAL A 154 0.70 15.26 -11.64
CA VAL A 154 0.20 14.69 -12.89
C VAL A 154 -0.84 13.60 -12.62
N ASP A 155 -0.55 12.72 -11.67
CA ASP A 155 -1.32 11.50 -11.42
C ASP A 155 -2.29 11.61 -10.24
N GLN A 156 -2.05 12.52 -9.29
CA GLN A 156 -2.80 12.55 -8.03
C GLN A 156 -4.31 12.67 -8.20
N ALA A 157 -4.80 13.59 -9.04
CA ALA A 157 -6.24 13.75 -9.26
C ALA A 157 -6.90 12.50 -9.89
N PHE A 158 -6.12 11.70 -10.63
CA PHE A 158 -6.60 10.44 -11.19
C PHE A 158 -6.58 9.33 -10.14
N PHE A 159 -5.48 9.24 -9.39
CA PHE A 159 -5.26 8.26 -8.33
C PHE A 159 -6.32 8.35 -7.21
N GLN A 160 -6.70 9.56 -6.83
CA GLN A 160 -7.72 9.82 -5.82
C GLN A 160 -9.06 9.15 -6.11
N LYS A 161 -9.41 8.95 -7.38
CA LYS A 161 -10.66 8.27 -7.77
C LYS A 161 -10.72 6.82 -7.29
N PHE A 162 -9.56 6.16 -7.14
CA PHE A 162 -9.50 4.83 -6.54
C PHE A 162 -9.55 4.89 -5.02
N GLN A 163 -8.91 5.90 -4.42
CA GLN A 163 -8.88 6.10 -2.97
C GLN A 163 -10.26 6.49 -2.41
N GLU A 164 -11.07 7.23 -3.16
CA GLU A 164 -12.46 7.57 -2.80
C GLU A 164 -13.34 6.33 -2.72
N TYR A 165 -14.16 6.24 -1.68
CA TYR A 165 -15.04 5.09 -1.45
C TYR A 165 -16.51 5.49 -1.32
N GLN A 166 -16.82 6.78 -1.13
CA GLN A 166 -18.18 7.28 -0.98
C GLN A 166 -18.37 8.60 -1.75
N HIS A 167 -19.57 8.75 -2.31
CA HIS A 167 -20.07 10.02 -2.82
C HIS A 167 -20.43 10.98 -1.69
N LYS A 168 -20.74 12.24 -2.03
CA LYS A 168 -21.12 13.27 -1.06
C LYS A 168 -22.40 12.95 -0.27
N ASP A 169 -23.24 12.07 -0.80
CA ASP A 169 -24.47 11.56 -0.18
C ASP A 169 -24.24 10.31 0.68
N ASN A 170 -22.98 9.94 0.92
CA ASN A 170 -22.52 8.73 1.64
C ASN A 170 -22.81 7.40 0.93
N ARG A 171 -23.27 7.41 -0.33
CA ARG A 171 -23.39 6.19 -1.11
C ARG A 171 -22.01 5.66 -1.47
N PHE A 172 -21.78 4.37 -1.29
CA PHE A 172 -20.53 3.72 -1.68
C PHE A 172 -20.30 3.82 -3.20
N ILE A 173 -19.05 4.05 -3.61
CA ILE A 173 -18.62 4.08 -5.01
C ILE A 173 -18.12 2.69 -5.39
N THR A 174 -18.88 2.01 -6.24
CA THR A 174 -18.56 0.65 -6.66
C THR A 174 -17.32 0.57 -7.57
N TYR A 175 -16.74 -0.63 -7.69
CA TYR A 175 -15.65 -0.92 -8.62
C TYR A 175 -15.96 -0.47 -10.05
N ASP A 176 -17.15 -0.80 -10.57
CA ASP A 176 -17.54 -0.46 -11.94
C ASP A 176 -17.70 1.05 -12.12
N GLU A 177 -18.32 1.75 -11.15
CA GLU A 177 -18.42 3.21 -11.17
C GLU A 177 -17.03 3.87 -11.21
N LYS A 178 -16.07 3.36 -10.42
CA LYS A 178 -14.68 3.85 -10.46
C LYS A 178 -14.09 3.69 -11.86
N LEU A 179 -14.19 2.50 -12.45
CA LEU A 179 -13.65 2.22 -13.78
C LEU A 179 -14.21 3.18 -14.84
N VAL A 180 -15.52 3.45 -14.81
CA VAL A 180 -16.17 4.42 -15.72
C VAL A 180 -15.59 5.83 -15.53
N THR A 181 -15.35 6.27 -14.29
CA THR A 181 -14.82 7.63 -14.02
C THR A 181 -13.37 7.82 -14.45
N VAL A 182 -12.59 6.75 -14.52
CA VAL A 182 -11.18 6.77 -14.89
C VAL A 182 -10.94 6.45 -16.37
N GLU A 183 -11.89 5.83 -17.06
CA GLU A 183 -11.74 5.34 -18.43
C GLU A 183 -11.33 6.43 -19.45
N LYS A 184 -11.85 7.65 -19.26
CA LYS A 184 -11.69 8.75 -20.21
C LYS A 184 -10.26 9.24 -20.36
N SER A 185 -9.36 8.95 -19.41
CA SER A 185 -8.03 9.52 -19.47
C SER A 185 -7.12 8.82 -20.48
N ARG A 186 -6.35 9.61 -21.23
CA ARG A 186 -5.46 9.11 -22.28
C ARG A 186 -3.98 9.06 -21.87
N LYS A 187 -3.59 9.64 -20.72
CA LYS A 187 -2.20 9.65 -20.26
C LYS A 187 -1.70 8.22 -20.01
N LYS A 188 -0.43 7.95 -20.32
CA LYS A 188 0.18 6.62 -20.15
C LYS A 188 0.12 6.15 -18.68
N SER A 189 0.55 6.99 -17.74
CA SER A 189 0.53 6.68 -16.30
C SER A 189 -0.87 6.36 -15.77
N HIS A 190 -1.88 7.10 -16.22
CA HIS A 190 -3.28 6.86 -15.83
C HIS A 190 -3.80 5.52 -16.35
N LYS A 191 -3.44 5.11 -17.58
CA LYS A 191 -3.77 3.77 -18.08
C LYS A 191 -3.11 2.70 -17.20
N LEU A 192 -1.84 2.87 -16.86
CA LEU A 192 -1.10 1.94 -16.02
C LEU A 192 -1.69 1.84 -14.61
N LEU A 193 -2.06 2.96 -13.98
CA LEU A 193 -2.75 2.96 -12.67
C LEU A 193 -4.08 2.20 -12.73
N ARG A 194 -4.86 2.40 -13.80
CA ARG A 194 -6.11 1.69 -13.99
C ARG A 194 -5.90 0.19 -14.19
N GLU A 195 -4.96 -0.20 -15.05
CA GLU A 195 -4.67 -1.63 -15.24
C GLU A 195 -4.12 -2.25 -13.96
N ALA A 196 -3.25 -1.57 -13.21
CA ALA A 196 -2.77 -2.05 -11.91
C ALA A 196 -3.93 -2.32 -10.93
N TYR A 197 -4.87 -1.39 -10.79
CA TYR A 197 -6.04 -1.57 -9.94
C TYR A 197 -6.92 -2.74 -10.40
N LYS A 198 -7.14 -2.90 -11.71
CA LYS A 198 -7.90 -4.03 -12.28
C LYS A 198 -7.21 -5.38 -12.05
N THR A 199 -5.90 -5.44 -12.28
CA THR A 199 -5.09 -6.64 -12.07
C THR A 199 -5.18 -7.05 -10.61
N LEU A 200 -4.95 -6.14 -9.68
CA LEU A 200 -5.04 -6.44 -8.24
C LEU A 200 -6.43 -6.90 -7.83
N HIS A 201 -7.49 -6.21 -8.27
CA HIS A 201 -8.87 -6.62 -8.00
C HIS A 201 -9.16 -8.05 -8.51
N THR A 202 -8.74 -8.35 -9.74
CA THR A 202 -8.94 -9.68 -10.34
C THR A 202 -8.12 -10.74 -9.61
N SER A 203 -6.84 -10.49 -9.33
CA SER A 203 -5.95 -11.42 -8.63
C SER A 203 -6.44 -11.76 -7.23
N ILE A 204 -6.95 -10.77 -6.48
CA ILE A 204 -7.54 -11.02 -5.16
C ILE A 204 -8.84 -11.84 -5.28
N LEU A 205 -9.70 -11.52 -6.25
CA LEU A 205 -10.93 -12.26 -6.47
C LEU A 205 -10.65 -13.72 -6.86
N ASP A 206 -9.69 -13.95 -7.74
CA ASP A 206 -9.28 -15.27 -8.18
C ASP A 206 -8.69 -16.07 -7.01
N TRP A 207 -7.84 -15.46 -6.20
CA TRP A 207 -7.33 -16.07 -4.98
C TRP A 207 -8.45 -16.47 -4.00
N LEU A 208 -9.46 -15.62 -3.78
CA LEU A 208 -10.60 -15.95 -2.92
C LEU A 208 -11.40 -17.15 -3.44
N VAL A 209 -11.56 -17.27 -4.76
CA VAL A 209 -12.24 -18.40 -5.41
C VAL A 209 -11.42 -19.69 -5.24
N GLU A 210 -10.10 -19.61 -5.26
CA GLU A 210 -9.20 -20.74 -5.01
C GLU A 210 -9.20 -21.21 -3.55
N GLN A 211 -9.70 -20.39 -2.61
CA GLN A 211 -9.82 -20.80 -1.20
C GLN A 211 -11.08 -21.63 -0.91
N ASP A 212 -12.00 -21.80 -1.87
CA ASP A 212 -13.16 -22.69 -1.70
C ASP A 212 -12.77 -24.12 -2.10
N ASP A 213 -12.56 -25.00 -1.12
CA ASP A 213 -12.17 -26.40 -1.33
C ASP A 213 -13.18 -27.20 -2.17
N ASP A 214 -14.45 -26.78 -2.21
CA ASP A 214 -15.49 -27.42 -3.02
C ASP A 214 -15.41 -27.02 -4.50
N ASN A 215 -14.63 -25.98 -4.83
CA ASN A 215 -14.49 -25.47 -6.18
C ASN A 215 -13.33 -26.16 -6.92
N LEU A 216 -13.68 -27.01 -7.89
CA LEU A 216 -12.72 -27.76 -8.72
C LEU A 216 -12.36 -27.05 -10.04
N GLU A 217 -13.01 -25.93 -10.36
CA GLU A 217 -12.77 -25.20 -11.60
C GLU A 217 -11.81 -24.03 -11.37
N SER A 218 -10.89 -23.82 -12.31
CA SER A 218 -9.93 -22.71 -12.26
C SER A 218 -10.63 -21.36 -12.49
N PRO A 219 -10.27 -20.30 -11.73
CA PRO A 219 -10.89 -18.98 -11.87
C PRO A 219 -10.82 -18.45 -13.31
N GLU A 220 -9.77 -18.72 -14.07
CA GLU A 220 -9.60 -18.20 -15.44
C GLU A 220 -10.75 -18.58 -16.40
N LYS A 221 -11.46 -19.68 -16.11
CA LYS A 221 -12.57 -20.19 -16.94
C LYS A 221 -13.94 -19.66 -16.52
N MET A 222 -14.02 -19.00 -15.37
CA MET A 222 -15.28 -18.59 -14.76
C MET A 222 -15.73 -17.21 -15.20
N LYS A 223 -17.04 -17.02 -15.25
CA LYS A 223 -17.64 -15.69 -15.35
C LYS A 223 -17.51 -14.94 -14.03
N ILE A 224 -17.43 -13.62 -14.10
CA ILE A 224 -17.28 -12.76 -12.91
C ILE A 224 -18.41 -13.01 -11.90
N GLU A 225 -19.65 -13.18 -12.35
CA GLU A 225 -20.78 -13.41 -11.45
C GLU A 225 -20.62 -14.71 -10.64
N GLN A 226 -20.07 -15.75 -11.27
CA GLN A 226 -19.80 -17.03 -10.58
C GLN A 226 -18.68 -16.87 -9.55
N LYS A 227 -17.58 -16.18 -9.93
CA LYS A 227 -16.48 -15.88 -9.02
C LYS A 227 -16.98 -15.14 -7.78
N MET A 228 -17.81 -14.13 -7.97
CA MET A 228 -18.35 -13.32 -6.88
C MET A 228 -19.20 -14.14 -5.91
N GLU A 229 -20.04 -15.07 -6.40
CA GLU A 229 -20.84 -15.92 -5.52
C GLU A 229 -19.97 -16.89 -4.70
N ILE A 230 -18.93 -17.48 -5.29
CA ILE A 230 -17.99 -18.35 -4.59
C ILE A 230 -17.20 -17.55 -3.55
N ALA A 231 -16.63 -16.41 -3.95
CA ALA A 231 -15.79 -15.58 -3.12
C ALA A 231 -16.50 -15.01 -1.88
N LYS A 232 -17.84 -14.94 -1.85
CA LYS A 232 -18.60 -14.56 -0.65
C LYS A 232 -18.30 -15.45 0.55
N LYS A 233 -18.11 -16.76 0.34
CA LYS A 233 -17.78 -17.70 1.43
C LYS A 233 -16.41 -17.40 2.05
N SER A 234 -15.48 -16.98 1.20
CA SER A 234 -14.08 -16.69 1.53
C SER A 234 -13.84 -15.22 1.90
N ALA A 235 -14.84 -14.36 1.81
CA ALA A 235 -14.71 -12.92 2.06
C ALA A 235 -14.04 -12.55 3.40
N PRO A 236 -14.25 -13.28 4.52
CA PRO A 236 -13.53 -13.03 5.76
C PRO A 236 -12.00 -13.16 5.64
N LEU A 237 -11.47 -13.92 4.68
CA LEU A 237 -10.02 -14.07 4.48
C LEU A 237 -9.35 -12.77 4.00
N LEU A 238 -10.10 -11.82 3.44
CA LEU A 238 -9.59 -10.47 3.13
C LEU A 238 -9.05 -9.75 4.38
N LEU A 239 -9.62 -10.03 5.56
CA LEU A 239 -9.11 -9.54 6.84
C LEU A 239 -7.72 -10.07 7.12
N THR A 240 -7.57 -11.39 7.06
CA THR A 240 -6.31 -12.08 7.33
C THR A 240 -5.24 -11.65 6.33
N LEU A 241 -5.61 -11.54 5.05
CA LEU A 241 -4.73 -11.06 3.99
C LEU A 241 -4.23 -9.63 4.27
N THR A 242 -5.14 -8.72 4.65
CA THR A 242 -4.80 -7.33 5.01
C THR A 242 -3.87 -7.27 6.21
N ASN A 243 -4.22 -7.95 7.30
CA ASN A 243 -3.42 -7.94 8.54
C ASN A 243 -2.03 -8.54 8.33
N ASN A 244 -1.94 -9.66 7.59
CA ASN A 244 -0.66 -10.28 7.28
C ASN A 244 0.19 -9.36 6.40
N THR A 245 -0.42 -8.69 5.41
CA THR A 245 0.29 -7.69 4.59
C THR A 245 0.87 -6.57 5.47
N LEU A 246 0.10 -6.06 6.41
CA LEU A 246 0.53 -4.97 7.29
C LEU A 246 1.64 -5.38 8.26
N LYS A 247 1.59 -6.62 8.75
CA LYS A 247 2.54 -7.17 9.73
C LYS A 247 3.85 -7.63 9.09
N ASN A 248 3.78 -8.27 7.93
CA ASN A 248 4.87 -9.07 7.37
C ASN A 248 5.60 -8.41 6.20
N ILE A 249 5.01 -7.39 5.58
CA ILE A 249 5.71 -6.63 4.55
C ILE A 249 6.51 -5.51 5.18
N TYR A 250 7.82 -5.52 4.97
CA TYR A 250 8.76 -4.53 5.46
C TYR A 250 9.28 -3.64 4.35
N LEU A 251 9.47 -2.36 4.67
CA LEU A 251 10.24 -1.41 3.90
C LEU A 251 11.42 -0.94 4.74
N VAL A 252 12.58 -0.80 4.11
CA VAL A 252 13.72 -0.13 4.74
C VAL A 252 13.52 1.36 4.59
N ALA A 253 13.13 2.03 5.67
CA ALA A 253 13.05 3.48 5.71
C ALA A 253 14.42 4.05 6.03
N ILE A 254 14.87 4.97 5.18
CA ILE A 254 16.03 5.82 5.45
C ILE A 254 15.45 7.18 5.83
N ASP A 255 15.41 7.48 7.13
CA ASP A 255 14.95 8.78 7.64
C ASP A 255 16.15 9.64 8.06
N GLY A 256 16.02 10.95 7.84
CA GLY A 256 17.07 11.92 8.15
C GLY A 256 17.05 12.40 9.59
N GLU A 257 16.34 11.74 10.51
CA GLU A 257 16.13 12.23 11.86
C GLU A 257 17.02 11.51 12.87
N SER A 258 18.08 12.18 13.36
CA SER A 258 18.60 11.91 14.70
C SER A 258 17.94 12.89 15.66
N ASN A 259 17.77 12.50 16.93
CA ASN A 259 17.08 13.21 18.03
C ASN A 259 17.42 14.71 18.25
N THR A 260 18.28 15.33 17.44
CA THR A 260 18.64 16.75 17.55
C THR A 260 18.87 17.50 16.23
N GLU A 261 18.99 16.86 15.06
CA GLU A 261 19.26 17.56 13.78
C GLU A 261 18.72 16.83 12.55
N LYS A 262 18.34 17.60 11.52
CA LYS A 262 17.99 17.12 10.18
C LYS A 262 19.26 16.71 9.45
N ILE A 263 19.48 15.41 9.28
CA ILE A 263 20.72 14.84 8.70
C ILE A 263 20.65 14.74 7.18
N LEU A 264 19.45 14.61 6.59
CA LEU A 264 19.29 14.47 5.13
C LEU A 264 18.73 15.74 4.49
N THR A 265 19.52 16.37 3.64
CA THR A 265 19.06 17.42 2.72
C THR A 265 18.47 16.79 1.45
N ASP A 266 17.74 17.57 0.65
CA ASP A 266 17.26 17.15 -0.68
C ASP A 266 18.42 16.67 -1.57
N SER A 267 19.61 17.27 -1.43
CA SER A 267 20.82 16.86 -2.15
C SER A 267 21.35 15.50 -1.68
N ASP A 268 21.30 15.20 -0.37
CA ASP A 268 21.73 13.92 0.16
C ASP A 268 20.79 12.80 -0.28
N ALA A 269 19.47 13.04 -0.24
CA ALA A 269 18.47 12.08 -0.70
C ALA A 269 18.55 11.82 -2.21
N PHE A 270 18.84 12.86 -3.01
CA PHE A 270 19.09 12.70 -4.44
C PHE A 270 20.36 11.89 -4.70
N GLN A 271 21.45 12.11 -3.95
CA GLN A 271 22.65 11.27 -4.04
C GLN A 271 22.38 9.82 -3.65
N ILE A 272 21.56 9.57 -2.62
CA ILE A 272 21.13 8.21 -2.25
C ILE A 272 20.35 7.58 -3.41
N PHE A 273 19.34 8.27 -3.93
CA PHE A 273 18.56 7.82 -5.08
C PHE A 273 19.43 7.48 -6.29
N GLU A 274 20.32 8.41 -6.68
CA GLU A 274 21.25 8.20 -7.79
C GLU A 274 22.18 7.03 -7.50
N THR A 275 22.73 6.89 -6.29
CA THR A 275 23.61 5.76 -5.91
C THR A 275 22.89 4.42 -5.97
N LEU A 276 21.62 4.38 -5.56
CA LEU A 276 20.79 3.18 -5.62
C LEU A 276 20.47 2.79 -7.08
N ASN A 277 20.28 3.76 -7.96
CA ASN A 277 19.94 3.53 -9.37
C ASN A 277 21.17 3.33 -10.29
N THR A 278 22.28 4.05 -10.06
CA THR A 278 23.51 3.99 -10.89
C THR A 278 24.30 2.70 -10.69
N ARG A 279 24.16 2.02 -9.55
CA ARG A 279 24.78 0.71 -9.35
C ARG A 279 24.19 -0.38 -10.27
N GLY A 280 23.05 -0.13 -10.94
CA GLY A 280 22.41 -1.10 -11.83
C GLY A 280 21.90 -2.38 -11.15
N GLU A 281 22.24 -2.58 -9.88
CA GLU A 281 21.73 -3.63 -9.03
C GLU A 281 20.45 -3.12 -8.37
N THR A 282 19.30 -3.70 -8.71
CA THR A 282 18.21 -3.84 -7.74
C THR A 282 18.84 -4.25 -6.43
N LEU A 283 18.74 -3.40 -5.38
CA LEU A 283 19.24 -3.71 -4.05
C LEU A 283 18.85 -5.15 -3.69
N SER A 284 19.82 -6.07 -3.81
CA SER A 284 19.58 -7.48 -3.53
C SER A 284 19.10 -7.62 -2.10
N ARG A 285 18.19 -8.58 -1.84
CA ARG A 285 17.78 -8.98 -0.50
C ARG A 285 18.99 -9.12 0.44
N SER A 286 20.13 -9.60 -0.07
CA SER A 286 21.40 -9.70 0.65
C SER A 286 22.01 -8.34 1.05
N ASN A 287 21.93 -7.32 0.21
CA ASN A 287 22.47 -5.99 0.49
C ASN A 287 21.62 -5.24 1.52
N LEU A 288 20.30 -5.42 1.48
CA LEU A 288 19.39 -4.86 2.48
C LEU A 288 19.56 -5.55 3.84
N VAL A 289 19.67 -6.89 3.87
CA VAL A 289 19.95 -7.66 5.09
C VAL A 289 21.34 -7.30 5.66
N LYS A 290 22.37 -7.14 4.82
CA LYS A 290 23.69 -6.67 5.28
C LYS A 290 23.62 -5.28 5.89
N SER A 291 22.86 -4.36 5.28
CA SER A 291 22.65 -3.01 5.82
C SER A 291 21.92 -3.05 7.17
N LEU A 292 20.91 -3.90 7.31
CA LEU A 292 20.17 -4.10 8.57
C LEU A 292 21.04 -4.71 9.68
N ILE A 293 21.86 -5.72 9.33
CA ILE A 293 22.78 -6.36 10.25
C ILE A 293 23.86 -5.37 10.70
N LEU A 294 24.37 -4.54 9.78
CA LEU A 294 25.37 -3.51 10.09
C LEU A 294 24.81 -2.41 11.00
N SER A 295 23.54 -2.00 10.84
CA SER A 295 22.90 -1.02 11.73
C SER A 295 22.60 -1.57 13.13
N CYS A 296 22.44 -2.89 13.27
CA CYS A 296 22.27 -3.52 14.58
C CYS A 296 23.59 -3.77 15.34
N LEU A 297 24.74 -3.62 14.68
CA LEU A 297 26.08 -3.88 15.21
C LEU A 297 26.89 -2.61 15.53
N SER A 298 26.33 -1.42 15.31
CA SER A 298 26.91 -0.10 15.61
C SER A 298 26.20 0.57 16.77
#